data_AF-A0A7C0VFA4-F1
#
_entry.id   AF-A0A7C0VFA4-F1
#
_cell.length_a   1.000
_cell.length_b   1.000
_cell.length_c   1.000
_cell.angle_alpha   90.00
_cell.angle_beta   90.00
_cell.angle_gamma   90.00
#
_symmetry.space_group_name_H-M   'P 1'
#
loop_
_entity.id
_entity.type
_entity.pdbx_description
1 polymer ?
#
loop_
_entity_poly.entity_id
_entity_poly.type
_entity_poly.pdbx_seq_one_letter_code
_entity_poly.pdbx_strand_id
1 'polypeptide(L)'
;MQSRSHTQTYIAPLSGYSGDVSTLKKVVIVGAGPAGLMAAHELSEKAQVTIVEKRRFVGGSGLHSDGKLNFHPRIGGDLTQFMGEEEAWSLIGEVKQVFTELGVEMAPALEEGLRDLEARAAKSGIRFVRIEQNHIGSDYLPGVMERMRAWLEERGVRFLLETEATKVVEKDGRAVGVETTAGVLDADAVLLAPGRIGNNWLIEELGRLGIPMRFNPIDIGVRVEVPDEVMEEVIHGCKVWDPKFHMRTPSYDDFARTFCVCPSGFVVREPYGDGLFGANGHSMKDTKSGNTNFALLIRVSLTQPLENTTSYGRAIVQLANTLGGHKPLIQRLGDLRRHRRSTWQRIDRSHVAPTLRDVTPGDISMAYPQRT
;
A
#
# COMPACT_ATOMS: atom_id res chain seq x y z
N MET A 1 17.11 -9.29 -21.34
CA MET A 1 17.84 -8.76 -20.17
C MET A 1 16.80 -8.40 -19.12
N GLN A 2 16.73 -9.17 -18.04
CA GLN A 2 15.60 -9.25 -17.10
C GLN A 2 15.46 -7.98 -16.25
N SER A 3 14.30 -7.31 -16.33
CA SER A 3 13.95 -6.11 -15.55
C SER A 3 13.08 -6.48 -14.35
N ARG A 4 13.40 -5.97 -13.14
CA ARG A 4 12.81 -6.37 -11.85
C ARG A 4 11.73 -5.36 -11.43
N SER A 5 10.45 -5.74 -11.35
CA SER A 5 9.35 -4.80 -11.04
C SER A 5 8.42 -5.27 -9.91
N HIS A 6 8.35 -4.49 -8.82
CA HIS A 6 7.62 -4.84 -7.60
C HIS A 6 6.13 -4.41 -7.67
N THR A 7 5.13 -5.31 -7.60
CA THR A 7 3.71 -4.94 -7.29
C THR A 7 2.80 -6.13 -6.99
N GLN A 8 1.96 -6.03 -5.95
CA GLN A 8 1.09 -7.07 -5.39
C GLN A 8 0.24 -7.87 -6.40
N THR A 9 0.46 -9.18 -6.41
CA THR A 9 -0.35 -10.20 -7.09
C THR A 9 -1.44 -10.70 -6.13
N TYR A 10 -2.70 -10.81 -6.58
CA TYR A 10 -3.76 -11.48 -5.81
C TYR A 10 -3.98 -12.89 -6.37
N ILE A 11 -4.16 -13.84 -5.48
CA ILE A 11 -4.42 -15.25 -5.78
C ILE A 11 -5.94 -15.37 -5.90
N ALA A 12 -6.46 -15.77 -7.07
CA ALA A 12 -7.90 -16.07 -7.17
C ALA A 12 -8.29 -17.05 -6.05
N PRO A 13 -9.39 -16.82 -5.30
CA PRO A 13 -9.81 -17.79 -4.30
C PRO A 13 -9.95 -19.13 -5.01
N LEU A 14 -9.26 -20.15 -4.48
CA LEU A 14 -9.48 -21.52 -4.90
C LEU A 14 -10.92 -21.86 -4.54
N SER A 15 -11.85 -21.67 -5.48
CA SER A 15 -13.18 -22.28 -5.41
C SER A 15 -12.95 -23.79 -5.48
N GLY A 16 -12.78 -24.42 -4.32
CA GLY A 16 -12.58 -25.86 -4.23
C GLY A 16 -11.58 -26.37 -3.19
N TYR A 17 -10.94 -25.54 -2.36
CA TYR A 17 -10.14 -26.11 -1.25
C TYR A 17 -11.07 -26.55 -0.10
N SER A 18 -11.52 -27.80 -0.14
CA SER A 18 -12.23 -28.47 0.96
C SER A 18 -11.27 -29.14 1.95
N GLY A 19 -10.01 -28.67 2.00
CA GLY A 19 -8.99 -29.26 2.87
C GLY A 19 -9.31 -28.94 4.32
N ASP A 20 -9.59 -29.98 5.10
CA ASP A 20 -9.75 -29.87 6.54
C ASP A 20 -8.45 -29.39 7.19
N VAL A 21 -8.42 -28.10 7.56
CA VAL A 21 -7.31 -27.44 8.24
C VAL A 21 -7.08 -27.97 9.67
N SER A 22 -7.99 -28.79 10.22
CA SER A 22 -7.82 -29.43 11.54
C SER A 22 -6.61 -30.38 11.60
N THR A 23 -6.06 -30.77 10.44
CA THR A 23 -4.93 -31.68 10.33
C THR A 23 -3.57 -31.00 10.16
N LEU A 24 -3.52 -29.67 10.01
CA LEU A 24 -2.28 -28.92 9.83
C LEU A 24 -1.49 -28.88 11.14
N LYS A 25 -0.32 -29.52 11.19
CA LYS A 25 0.55 -29.50 12.37
C LYS A 25 1.66 -28.47 12.23
N LYS A 26 2.16 -28.24 11.02
CA LYS A 26 3.28 -27.33 10.72
C LYS A 26 2.93 -26.40 9.56
N VAL A 27 3.01 -25.09 9.80
CA VAL A 27 2.80 -24.08 8.76
C VAL A 27 4.05 -23.20 8.65
N VAL A 28 4.52 -23.00 7.42
CA VAL A 28 5.56 -22.02 7.12
C VAL A 28 4.95 -20.81 6.43
N ILE A 29 5.21 -19.62 6.97
CA ILE A 29 4.79 -18.34 6.42
C ILE A 29 6.01 -17.62 5.85
N VAL A 30 5.97 -17.27 4.57
CA VAL A 30 7.03 -16.52 3.90
C VAL A 30 6.71 -15.03 3.92
N GLY A 31 7.44 -14.28 4.73
CA GLY A 31 7.33 -12.83 4.90
C GLY A 31 6.71 -12.43 6.24
N ALA A 32 7.40 -11.56 6.98
CA ALA A 32 6.94 -11.04 8.27
C ALA A 32 6.32 -9.62 8.14
N GLY A 33 5.59 -9.37 7.05
CA GLY A 33 4.77 -8.16 6.89
C GLY A 33 3.42 -8.29 7.61
N PRO A 34 2.55 -7.25 7.55
CA PRO A 34 1.25 -7.26 8.24
C PRO A 34 0.40 -8.50 7.93
N ALA A 35 0.35 -8.94 6.67
CA ALA A 35 -0.38 -10.14 6.29
C ALA A 35 0.18 -11.42 6.93
N GLY A 36 1.51 -11.59 6.94
CA GLY A 36 2.15 -12.76 7.55
C GLY A 36 2.04 -12.77 9.08
N LEU A 37 2.16 -11.60 9.72
CA LEU A 37 2.00 -11.46 11.17
C LEU A 37 0.57 -11.73 11.62
N MET A 38 -0.45 -11.21 10.92
CA MET A 38 -1.86 -11.49 11.24
C MET A 38 -2.22 -12.95 10.94
N ALA A 39 -1.72 -13.53 9.85
CA ALA A 39 -1.91 -14.94 9.58
C ALA A 39 -1.26 -15.83 10.66
N ALA A 40 -0.08 -15.45 11.16
CA ALA A 40 0.57 -16.15 12.26
C ALA A 40 -0.24 -16.05 13.56
N HIS A 41 -0.83 -14.88 13.86
CA HIS A 41 -1.72 -14.70 15.00
C HIS A 41 -2.87 -15.72 14.97
N GLU A 42 -3.60 -15.78 13.85
CA GLU A 42 -4.72 -16.70 13.66
C GLU A 42 -4.31 -18.18 13.67
N LEU A 43 -3.17 -18.52 13.05
CA LEU A 43 -2.73 -19.90 12.90
C LEU A 43 -2.00 -20.44 14.13
N SER A 44 -1.44 -19.57 14.98
CA SER A 44 -0.67 -19.98 16.16
C SER A 44 -1.48 -20.78 17.18
N GLU A 45 -2.81 -20.61 17.19
CA GLU A 45 -3.71 -21.38 18.04
C GLU A 45 -3.97 -22.80 17.52
N LYS A 46 -3.70 -23.05 16.23
CA LYS A 46 -4.13 -24.26 15.51
C LYS A 46 -2.96 -25.11 15.03
N ALA A 47 -1.78 -24.51 14.82
CA ALA A 47 -0.61 -25.18 14.25
C ALA A 47 0.72 -24.62 14.77
N GLN A 48 1.80 -25.39 14.61
CA GLN A 48 3.16 -24.88 14.80
C GLN A 48 3.53 -23.97 13.63
N VAL A 49 3.61 -22.66 13.88
CA VAL A 49 3.92 -21.66 12.86
C VAL A 49 5.39 -21.29 12.88
N THR A 50 6.02 -21.28 11.70
CA THR A 50 7.35 -20.67 11.48
C THR A 50 7.24 -19.57 10.43
N ILE A 51 7.65 -18.35 10.77
CA ILE A 51 7.77 -17.24 9.82
C ILE A 51 9.22 -17.15 9.33
N VAL A 52 9.39 -17.09 8.02
CA VAL A 52 10.68 -16.85 7.35
C VAL A 52 10.70 -15.42 6.80
N GLU A 53 11.69 -14.63 7.18
CA GLU A 53 11.84 -13.24 6.75
C GLU A 53 13.29 -12.96 6.36
N LYS A 54 13.48 -12.44 5.14
CA LYS A 54 14.83 -12.17 4.61
C LYS A 54 15.51 -10.97 5.26
N ARG A 55 14.74 -10.10 5.92
CA ARG A 55 15.26 -8.94 6.66
C ARG A 55 15.50 -9.29 8.13
N ARG A 56 16.28 -8.44 8.79
CA ARG A 56 16.55 -8.50 10.25
C ARG A 56 15.40 -8.00 11.13
N PHE A 57 14.26 -7.61 10.55
CA PHE A 57 13.14 -6.98 11.27
C PHE A 57 11.81 -7.37 10.65
N VAL A 58 10.73 -7.26 11.44
CA VAL A 58 9.34 -7.53 11.04
C VAL A 58 8.60 -6.24 10.65
N GLY A 59 7.42 -6.35 10.04
CA GLY A 59 6.56 -5.22 9.64
C GLY A 59 6.64 -4.85 8.16
N GLY A 60 7.65 -5.35 7.44
CA GLY A 60 7.78 -5.22 5.99
C GLY A 60 7.68 -3.77 5.50
N SER A 61 6.99 -3.56 4.37
CA SER A 61 6.77 -2.22 3.81
C SER A 61 5.88 -1.32 4.67
N GLY A 62 5.15 -1.86 5.65
CA GLY A 62 4.32 -1.07 6.56
C GLY A 62 5.14 -0.07 7.37
N LEU A 63 6.39 -0.41 7.70
CA LEU A 63 7.33 0.46 8.40
C LEU A 63 7.79 1.68 7.57
N HIS A 64 7.57 1.68 6.25
CA HIS A 64 7.90 2.81 5.38
C HIS A 64 6.66 3.69 5.09
N SER A 65 5.56 3.47 5.81
CA SER A 65 4.35 4.27 5.70
C SER A 65 4.30 5.37 6.76
N ASP A 66 3.35 6.29 6.61
CA ASP A 66 3.02 7.32 7.60
C ASP A 66 2.42 6.74 8.91
N GLY A 67 2.26 5.42 9.01
CA GLY A 67 1.69 4.79 10.22
C GLY A 67 0.20 5.03 10.40
N LYS A 68 -0.53 5.17 9.28
CA LYS A 68 -1.97 5.35 9.26
C LYS A 68 -2.68 4.00 9.24
N LEU A 69 -3.58 3.79 10.19
CA LEU A 69 -4.51 2.69 10.22
C LEU A 69 -5.86 3.20 9.73
N ASN A 70 -6.42 2.58 8.69
CA ASN A 70 -7.72 2.89 8.14
C ASN A 70 -8.61 1.66 8.31
N PHE A 71 -9.52 1.70 9.29
CA PHE A 71 -10.40 0.57 9.62
C PHE A 71 -11.68 0.66 8.78
N HIS A 72 -11.61 0.10 7.57
CA HIS A 72 -12.77 -0.01 6.67
C HIS A 72 -12.54 -1.14 5.65
N PRO A 73 -13.53 -2.03 5.40
CA PRO A 73 -13.34 -3.25 4.60
C PRO A 73 -13.04 -3.00 3.11
N ARG A 74 -13.35 -1.80 2.63
CA ARG A 74 -13.09 -1.36 1.24
C ARG A 74 -11.92 -0.37 1.07
N ILE A 75 -11.02 -0.28 2.04
CA ILE A 75 -9.83 0.59 2.00
C ILE A 75 -8.56 -0.25 2.07
N GLY A 76 -7.60 0.02 1.17
CA GLY A 76 -6.40 -0.81 1.00
C GLY A 76 -6.62 -2.07 0.17
N GLY A 77 -7.88 -2.39 -0.14
CA GLY A 77 -8.38 -3.51 -0.90
C GLY A 77 -9.91 -3.52 -0.81
N ASP A 78 -10.57 -4.55 -1.34
CA ASP A 78 -12.00 -4.75 -1.14
C ASP A 78 -12.24 -6.15 -0.58
N LEU A 79 -12.37 -6.26 0.76
CA LEU A 79 -12.62 -7.53 1.45
C LEU A 79 -13.96 -8.14 1.04
N THR A 80 -14.93 -7.32 0.60
CA THR A 80 -16.26 -7.81 0.20
C THR A 80 -16.24 -8.60 -1.12
N GLN A 81 -15.07 -8.68 -1.78
CA GLN A 81 -14.84 -9.60 -2.89
C GLN A 81 -14.64 -11.05 -2.45
N PHE A 82 -14.36 -11.30 -1.17
CA PHE A 82 -13.99 -12.61 -0.64
C PHE A 82 -14.96 -13.13 0.42
N MET A 83 -15.69 -12.23 1.09
CA MET A 83 -16.54 -12.53 2.24
C MET A 83 -17.76 -11.60 2.30
N GLY A 84 -18.72 -11.97 3.14
CA GLY A 84 -19.90 -11.14 3.39
C GLY A 84 -19.54 -9.78 4.02
N GLU A 85 -20.40 -8.78 3.85
CA GLU A 85 -20.14 -7.43 4.38
C GLU A 85 -20.03 -7.41 5.91
N GLU A 86 -20.88 -8.18 6.61
CA GLU A 86 -20.83 -8.31 8.07
C GLU A 86 -19.51 -8.98 8.53
N GLU A 87 -19.10 -10.06 7.86
CA GLU A 87 -17.85 -10.77 8.14
C GLU A 87 -16.63 -9.86 7.91
N ALA A 88 -16.64 -9.07 6.84
CA ALA A 88 -15.59 -8.11 6.54
C ALA A 88 -15.46 -7.03 7.63
N TRP A 89 -16.58 -6.55 8.17
CA TRP A 89 -16.56 -5.60 9.30
C TRP A 89 -16.09 -6.25 10.61
N SER A 90 -16.49 -7.50 10.88
CA SER A 90 -15.99 -8.26 12.04
C SER A 90 -14.47 -8.38 12.00
N LEU A 91 -13.91 -8.79 10.86
CA LEU A 91 -12.47 -8.95 10.68
C LEU A 91 -11.72 -7.62 10.86
N ILE A 92 -12.28 -6.50 10.37
CA ILE A 92 -11.70 -5.17 10.62
C ILE A 92 -11.70 -4.83 12.12
N GLY A 93 -12.76 -5.19 12.84
CA GLY A 93 -12.86 -5.04 14.30
C GLY A 93 -11.79 -5.85 15.04
N GLU A 94 -11.57 -7.09 14.63
CA GLU A 94 -10.52 -7.97 15.20
C GLU A 94 -9.12 -7.37 14.97
N VAL A 95 -8.82 -6.91 13.76
CA VAL A 95 -7.55 -6.24 13.45
C VAL A 95 -7.35 -5.01 14.34
N LYS A 96 -8.40 -4.21 14.54
CA LYS A 96 -8.37 -3.04 15.43
C LYS A 96 -8.09 -3.42 16.88
N GLN A 97 -8.72 -4.49 17.36
CA GLN A 97 -8.50 -5.00 18.71
C GLN A 97 -7.04 -5.43 18.90
N VAL A 98 -6.47 -6.17 17.94
CA VAL A 98 -5.04 -6.55 17.95
C VAL A 98 -4.13 -5.33 18.10
N PHE A 99 -4.33 -4.28 17.30
CA PHE A 99 -3.52 -3.05 17.45
C PHE A 99 -3.71 -2.37 18.82
N THR A 100 -4.92 -2.41 19.37
CA THR A 100 -5.22 -1.84 20.70
C THR A 100 -4.48 -2.61 21.79
N GLU A 101 -4.47 -3.95 21.75
CA GLU A 101 -3.72 -4.81 22.67
C GLU A 101 -2.20 -4.62 22.55
N LEU A 102 -1.73 -4.25 21.35
CA LEU A 102 -0.35 -3.82 21.12
C LEU A 102 -0.06 -2.39 21.63
N GLY A 103 -0.95 -1.78 22.39
CA GLY A 103 -0.76 -0.46 23.00
C GLY A 103 -0.89 0.70 22.03
N VAL A 104 -1.61 0.51 20.91
CA VAL A 104 -1.99 1.63 20.05
C VAL A 104 -3.25 2.27 20.61
N GLU A 105 -3.16 3.53 21.02
CA GLU A 105 -4.32 4.31 21.47
C GLU A 105 -5.23 4.63 20.28
N MET A 106 -6.48 4.20 20.32
CA MET A 106 -7.45 4.47 19.25
C MET A 106 -8.04 5.86 19.40
N ALA A 107 -7.99 6.66 18.34
CA ALA A 107 -8.66 7.94 18.31
C ALA A 107 -10.19 7.78 18.44
N PRO A 108 -10.89 8.66 19.18
CA PRO A 108 -12.33 8.61 19.27
C PRO A 108 -12.96 8.85 17.90
N ALA A 109 -14.03 8.10 17.59
CA ALA A 109 -14.88 8.41 16.44
C ALA A 109 -15.56 9.76 16.68
N LEU A 110 -15.34 10.73 15.80
CA LEU A 110 -15.92 12.07 15.92
C LEU A 110 -16.77 12.37 14.69
N GLU A 111 -18.05 12.65 14.93
CA GLU A 111 -19.05 12.86 13.87
C GLU A 111 -19.26 14.34 13.51
N GLU A 112 -18.66 15.26 14.26
CA GLU A 112 -18.86 16.69 14.09
C GLU A 112 -18.33 17.15 12.72
N GLY A 113 -19.17 17.86 11.96
CA GLY A 113 -18.84 18.34 10.61
C GLY A 113 -18.87 17.27 9.50
N LEU A 114 -18.76 15.98 9.81
CA LEU A 114 -18.69 14.92 8.79
C LEU A 114 -19.91 14.86 7.88
N ARG A 115 -21.11 15.07 8.43
CA ARG A 115 -22.34 15.04 7.63
C ARG A 115 -22.40 16.19 6.62
N ASP A 116 -21.90 17.37 6.97
CA ASP A 116 -21.84 18.51 6.04
C ASP A 116 -20.78 18.28 4.96
N LEU A 117 -19.59 17.79 5.35
CA LEU A 117 -18.53 17.42 4.42
C LEU A 117 -19.02 16.40 3.38
N GLU A 118 -19.74 15.37 3.82
CA GLU A 118 -20.35 14.40 2.92
C GLU A 118 -21.38 15.01 1.98
N ALA A 119 -22.27 15.84 2.50
CA ALA A 119 -23.28 16.50 1.70
C ALA A 119 -22.64 17.37 0.62
N ARG A 120 -21.57 18.11 0.94
CA ARG A 120 -20.81 18.94 0.00
C ARG A 120 -20.03 18.12 -1.02
N ALA A 121 -19.38 17.03 -0.58
CA ALA A 121 -18.70 16.11 -1.47
C ALA A 121 -19.70 15.52 -2.48
N ALA A 122 -20.84 15.01 -2.00
CA ALA A 122 -21.87 14.40 -2.82
C ALA A 122 -22.46 15.39 -3.84
N LYS A 123 -22.73 16.64 -3.43
CA LYS A 123 -23.16 17.73 -4.34
C LYS A 123 -22.15 18.03 -5.44
N SER A 124 -20.87 17.72 -5.21
CA SER A 124 -19.78 17.90 -6.16
C SER A 124 -19.50 16.65 -7.00
N GLY A 125 -20.31 15.59 -6.90
CA GLY A 125 -20.10 14.32 -7.57
C GLY A 125 -18.94 13.49 -6.98
N ILE A 126 -18.52 13.80 -5.76
CA ILE A 126 -17.42 13.14 -5.05
C ILE A 126 -18.01 12.36 -3.87
N ARG A 127 -17.62 11.09 -3.74
CA ARG A 127 -17.94 10.29 -2.56
C ARG A 127 -16.84 10.46 -1.52
N PHE A 128 -17.16 11.05 -0.38
CA PHE A 128 -16.34 10.94 0.82
C PHE A 128 -16.57 9.55 1.46
N VAL A 129 -15.50 8.89 1.90
CA VAL A 129 -15.58 7.60 2.58
C VAL A 129 -15.33 7.81 4.06
N ARG A 130 -16.36 7.62 4.89
CA ARG A 130 -16.21 7.55 6.35
C ARG A 130 -15.37 6.35 6.72
N ILE A 131 -14.30 6.61 7.46
CA ILE A 131 -13.34 5.60 7.87
C ILE A 131 -12.97 5.93 9.31
N GLU A 132 -12.98 4.93 10.17
CA GLU A 132 -12.33 5.07 11.46
C GLU A 132 -10.82 5.01 11.25
N GLN A 133 -10.13 6.08 11.62
CA GLN A 133 -8.71 6.24 11.34
C GLN A 133 -7.92 6.39 12.63
N ASN A 134 -6.73 5.82 12.62
CA ASN A 134 -5.74 6.11 13.63
C ASN A 134 -4.39 6.44 13.00
N HIS A 135 -3.59 7.25 13.68
CA HIS A 135 -2.27 7.66 13.20
C HIS A 135 -1.23 7.38 14.28
N ILE A 136 -0.51 6.26 14.09
CA ILE A 136 0.60 5.85 14.95
C ILE A 136 1.82 6.75 14.72
N GLY A 137 2.02 7.20 13.47
CA GLY A 137 3.22 7.90 13.03
C GLY A 137 4.37 6.95 12.69
N SER A 138 5.14 7.27 11.65
CA SER A 138 6.22 6.42 11.14
C SER A 138 7.24 6.00 12.21
N ASP A 139 7.56 6.90 13.14
CA ASP A 139 8.61 6.68 14.13
C ASP A 139 8.22 5.67 15.22
N TYR A 140 6.93 5.45 15.45
CA TYR A 140 6.42 4.52 16.46
C TYR A 140 6.10 3.14 15.90
N LEU A 141 5.94 3.00 14.58
CA LEU A 141 5.61 1.72 13.93
C LEU A 141 6.60 0.60 14.23
N PRO A 142 7.95 0.81 14.22
CA PRO A 142 8.89 -0.26 14.55
C PRO A 142 8.65 -0.83 15.95
N GLY A 143 8.33 0.03 16.92
CA GLY A 143 8.03 -0.39 18.29
C GLY A 143 6.73 -1.21 18.39
N VAL A 144 5.69 -0.84 17.64
CA VAL A 144 4.44 -1.63 17.56
C VAL A 144 4.69 -3.00 16.93
N MET A 145 5.47 -3.06 15.85
CA MET A 145 5.78 -4.32 15.17
C MET A 145 6.67 -5.24 16.01
N GLU A 146 7.60 -4.69 16.79
CA GLU A 146 8.40 -5.51 17.71
C GLU A 146 7.56 -6.09 18.85
N ARG A 147 6.57 -5.32 19.37
CA ARG A 147 5.59 -5.87 20.32
C ARG A 147 4.75 -6.98 19.69
N MET A 148 4.31 -6.83 18.44
CA MET A 148 3.60 -7.89 17.70
C MET A 148 4.46 -9.15 17.59
N ARG A 149 5.74 -8.99 17.26
CA ARG A 149 6.67 -10.12 17.21
C ARG A 149 6.80 -10.82 18.56
N ALA A 150 7.09 -10.09 19.63
CA ALA A 150 7.23 -10.67 20.97
C ALA A 150 5.95 -11.41 21.39
N TRP A 151 4.78 -10.81 21.13
CA TRP A 151 3.49 -11.40 21.42
C TRP A 151 3.20 -12.70 20.65
N LEU A 152 3.71 -12.83 19.43
CA LEU A 152 3.63 -14.07 18.64
C LEU A 152 4.67 -15.11 19.09
N GLU A 153 5.88 -14.68 19.45
CA GLU A 153 6.92 -15.56 20.02
C GLU A 153 6.43 -16.21 21.33
N GLU A 154 5.72 -15.44 22.18
CA GLU A 154 5.06 -15.95 23.40
C GLU A 154 3.99 -17.02 23.11
N ARG A 155 3.36 -16.97 21.93
CA ARG A 155 2.42 -18.00 21.45
C ARG A 155 3.10 -19.17 20.74
N GLY A 156 4.43 -19.23 20.77
CA GLY A 156 5.20 -20.32 20.15
C GLY A 156 5.42 -20.17 18.65
N VAL A 157 5.14 -18.99 18.07
CA VAL A 157 5.52 -18.71 16.67
C VAL A 157 7.04 -18.56 16.60
N ARG A 158 7.66 -19.35 15.72
CA ARG A 158 9.11 -19.27 15.47
C ARG A 158 9.41 -18.25 14.38
N PHE A 159 10.31 -17.32 14.63
CA PHE A 159 10.83 -16.39 13.62
C PHE A 159 12.22 -16.81 13.14
N LEU A 160 12.38 -16.91 11.83
CA LEU A 160 13.67 -17.06 11.15
C LEU A 160 13.93 -15.79 10.34
N LEU A 161 14.50 -14.80 11.03
CA LEU A 161 14.93 -13.55 10.41
C LEU A 161 16.23 -13.76 9.62
N GLU A 162 16.54 -12.83 8.73
CA GLU A 162 17.70 -12.91 7.82
C GLU A 162 17.77 -14.24 7.05
N THR A 163 16.61 -14.86 6.82
CA THR A 163 16.45 -16.14 6.15
C THR A 163 15.56 -15.91 4.94
N GLU A 164 16.11 -16.10 3.74
CA GLU A 164 15.37 -15.91 2.50
C GLU A 164 14.78 -17.24 2.02
N ALA A 165 13.47 -17.28 1.81
CA ALA A 165 12.82 -18.38 1.11
C ALA A 165 13.19 -18.31 -0.37
N THR A 166 13.75 -19.39 -0.90
CA THR A 166 14.21 -19.46 -2.28
C THR A 166 13.22 -20.21 -3.16
N LYS A 167 12.55 -21.23 -2.61
CA LYS A 167 11.68 -22.12 -3.39
C LYS A 167 10.67 -22.85 -2.49
N VAL A 168 9.46 -23.06 -2.98
CA VAL A 168 8.47 -23.98 -2.38
C VAL A 168 8.82 -25.41 -2.78
N VAL A 169 8.96 -26.28 -1.77
CA VAL A 169 9.14 -27.72 -1.99
C VAL A 169 7.77 -28.32 -2.24
N GLU A 170 7.61 -28.94 -3.40
CA GLU A 170 6.36 -29.53 -3.86
C GLU A 170 6.58 -31.01 -4.18
N LYS A 171 5.58 -31.82 -3.83
CA LYS A 171 5.53 -33.24 -4.14
C LYS A 171 4.09 -33.63 -4.47
N ASP A 172 3.91 -34.29 -5.62
CA ASP A 172 2.61 -34.81 -6.09
C ASP A 172 1.48 -33.76 -6.12
N GLY A 173 1.80 -32.53 -6.52
CA GLY A 173 0.91 -31.37 -6.58
C GLY A 173 0.70 -30.67 -5.24
N ARG A 174 1.38 -31.09 -4.16
CA ARG A 174 1.20 -30.54 -2.81
C ARG A 174 2.47 -29.87 -2.29
N ALA A 175 2.33 -28.66 -1.73
CA ALA A 175 3.41 -28.02 -0.99
C ALA A 175 3.72 -28.83 0.29
N VAL A 176 4.97 -29.23 0.46
CA VAL A 176 5.48 -30.02 1.60
C VAL A 176 6.57 -29.30 2.38
N GLY A 177 6.93 -28.07 1.99
CA GLY A 177 7.95 -27.30 2.66
C GLY A 177 8.43 -26.10 1.87
N VAL A 178 9.48 -25.45 2.39
CA VAL A 178 10.15 -24.31 1.77
C VAL A 178 11.66 -24.49 1.88
N GLU A 179 12.36 -24.36 0.76
CA GLU A 179 13.80 -24.22 0.71
C GLU A 179 14.17 -22.78 1.06
N THR A 180 15.15 -22.62 1.94
CA THR A 180 15.65 -21.32 2.40
C THR A 180 17.16 -21.25 2.35
N THR A 181 17.72 -20.05 2.53
CA THR A 181 19.17 -19.86 2.70
C THR A 181 19.76 -20.56 3.94
N ALA A 182 18.92 -21.01 4.88
CA ALA A 182 19.32 -21.72 6.09
C ALA A 182 19.00 -23.24 6.05
N GLY A 183 18.55 -23.75 4.90
CA GLY A 183 18.14 -25.15 4.72
C GLY A 183 16.66 -25.32 4.40
N VAL A 184 16.20 -26.56 4.37
CA VAL A 184 14.81 -26.91 4.04
C VAL A 184 13.97 -26.97 5.31
N LEU A 185 12.79 -26.36 5.25
CA LEU A 185 11.77 -26.41 6.29
C LEU A 185 10.59 -27.25 5.82
N ASP A 186 10.33 -28.37 6.48
CA ASP A 186 9.13 -29.18 6.23
C ASP A 186 7.87 -28.46 6.73
N ALA A 187 6.80 -28.51 5.94
CA ALA A 187 5.53 -27.88 6.27
C ALA A 187 4.35 -28.68 5.70
N ASP A 188 3.24 -28.73 6.44
CA ASP A 188 1.98 -29.29 5.94
C ASP A 188 1.26 -28.31 5.01
N ALA A 189 1.52 -27.01 5.21
CA ALA A 189 1.04 -25.90 4.37
C ALA A 189 2.06 -24.75 4.35
N VAL A 190 2.08 -24.01 3.24
CA VAL A 190 2.94 -22.84 3.04
C VAL A 190 2.07 -21.63 2.69
N LEU A 191 2.20 -20.55 3.46
CA LEU A 191 1.56 -19.27 3.19
C LEU A 191 2.58 -18.29 2.59
N LEU A 192 2.35 -17.87 1.34
CA LEU A 192 3.22 -16.90 0.67
C LEU A 192 2.71 -15.47 0.89
N ALA A 193 3.35 -14.73 1.81
CA ALA A 193 3.05 -13.33 2.11
C ALA A 193 4.25 -12.38 1.91
N PRO A 194 5.01 -12.47 0.79
CA PRO A 194 6.29 -11.76 0.65
C PRO A 194 6.15 -10.24 0.40
N GLY A 195 4.91 -9.75 0.32
CA GLY A 195 4.58 -8.34 0.11
C GLY A 195 5.07 -7.78 -1.22
N ARG A 196 5.09 -6.44 -1.33
CA ARG A 196 5.51 -5.74 -2.55
C ARG A 196 6.94 -6.11 -2.95
N ILE A 197 7.83 -6.26 -1.97
CA ILE A 197 9.27 -6.49 -2.19
C ILE A 197 9.55 -7.87 -2.77
N GLY A 198 8.88 -8.93 -2.30
CA GLY A 198 9.09 -10.27 -2.84
C GLY A 198 8.07 -10.68 -3.91
N ASN A 199 7.37 -9.72 -4.52
CA ASN A 199 6.39 -10.03 -5.57
C ASN A 199 7.02 -10.63 -6.83
N ASN A 200 8.20 -10.18 -7.24
CA ASN A 200 8.88 -10.79 -8.40
C ASN A 200 9.18 -12.28 -8.16
N TRP A 201 9.73 -12.58 -6.98
CA TRP A 201 9.95 -13.96 -6.57
C TRP A 201 8.65 -14.76 -6.55
N LEU A 202 7.56 -14.18 -6.03
CA LEU A 202 6.25 -14.83 -6.05
C LEU A 202 5.78 -15.14 -7.49
N ILE A 203 5.91 -14.20 -8.43
CA ILE A 203 5.53 -14.41 -9.84
C ILE A 203 6.37 -15.54 -10.46
N GLU A 204 7.69 -15.51 -10.27
CA GLU A 204 8.61 -16.52 -10.78
C GLU A 204 8.29 -17.90 -10.19
N GLU A 205 8.04 -17.96 -8.89
CA GLU A 205 7.76 -19.19 -8.17
C GLU A 205 6.40 -19.80 -8.53
N LEU A 206 5.35 -18.98 -8.64
CA LEU A 206 4.04 -19.43 -9.12
C LEU A 206 4.11 -19.88 -10.59
N GLY A 207 4.89 -19.19 -11.43
CA GLY A 207 5.17 -19.62 -12.80
C GLY A 207 5.86 -20.97 -12.87
N ARG A 208 6.86 -21.21 -12.00
CA ARG A 208 7.55 -22.49 -11.86
C ARG A 208 6.60 -23.61 -11.41
N LEU A 209 5.68 -23.31 -10.51
CA LEU A 209 4.66 -24.24 -10.01
C LEU A 209 3.47 -24.44 -10.99
N GLY A 210 3.44 -23.71 -12.11
CA GLY A 210 2.33 -23.75 -13.06
C GLY A 210 1.01 -23.19 -12.50
N ILE A 211 1.07 -22.35 -11.47
CA ILE A 211 -0.11 -21.74 -10.85
C ILE A 211 -0.55 -20.53 -11.68
N PRO A 212 -1.79 -20.48 -12.19
CA PRO A 212 -2.29 -19.36 -12.97
C PRO A 212 -2.32 -18.07 -12.14
N MET A 213 -1.95 -16.95 -12.76
CA MET A 213 -1.95 -15.64 -12.14
C MET A 213 -2.77 -14.66 -12.97
N ARG A 214 -3.30 -13.62 -12.29
CA ARG A 214 -3.88 -12.46 -12.94
C ARG A 214 -3.26 -11.20 -12.35
N PHE A 215 -3.06 -10.21 -13.19
CA PHE A 215 -2.57 -8.92 -12.75
C PHE A 215 -3.73 -8.06 -12.25
N ASN A 216 -3.55 -7.48 -11.08
CA ASN A 216 -4.51 -6.53 -10.54
C ASN A 216 -4.44 -5.18 -11.27
N PRO A 217 -5.52 -4.39 -11.20
CA PRO A 217 -5.46 -2.98 -11.54
C PRO A 217 -4.36 -2.27 -10.75
N ILE A 218 -3.74 -1.27 -11.37
CA ILE A 218 -2.78 -0.40 -10.69
C ILE A 218 -3.35 1.02 -10.56
N ASP A 219 -3.00 1.69 -9.48
CA ASP A 219 -3.34 3.09 -9.26
C ASP A 219 -2.11 3.94 -9.64
N ILE A 220 -2.26 4.87 -10.60
CA ILE A 220 -1.18 5.72 -11.12
C ILE A 220 -1.66 7.18 -11.06
N GLY A 221 -0.76 8.11 -10.75
CA GLY A 221 -1.09 9.53 -10.77
C GLY A 221 -0.02 10.37 -10.10
N VAL A 222 -0.43 11.55 -9.65
CA VAL A 222 0.50 12.59 -9.19
C VAL A 222 0.42 12.80 -7.69
N ARG A 223 1.52 13.28 -7.10
CA ARG A 223 1.50 13.85 -5.74
C ARG A 223 1.17 15.33 -5.84
N VAL A 224 0.08 15.74 -5.17
CA VAL A 224 -0.42 17.11 -5.14
C VAL A 224 -0.01 17.74 -3.82
N GLU A 225 0.44 18.99 -3.85
CA GLU A 225 0.62 19.84 -2.68
C GLU A 225 -0.38 21.00 -2.73
N VAL A 226 -1.03 21.27 -1.60
CA VAL A 226 -1.88 22.45 -1.36
C VAL A 226 -1.45 23.11 -0.06
N PRO A 227 -1.68 24.43 0.14
CA PRO A 227 -1.52 25.04 1.45
C PRO A 227 -2.39 24.33 2.48
N ASP A 228 -1.91 24.22 3.72
CA ASP A 228 -2.66 23.57 4.81
C ASP A 228 -4.06 24.17 4.99
N GLU A 229 -4.22 25.48 4.77
CA GLU A 229 -5.50 26.19 4.88
C GLU A 229 -6.59 25.63 3.95
N VAL A 230 -6.22 25.00 2.83
CA VAL A 230 -7.18 24.37 1.91
C VAL A 230 -7.81 23.13 2.53
N MET A 231 -7.09 22.43 3.40
CA MET A 231 -7.50 21.16 4.00
C MET A 231 -7.84 21.27 5.49
N GLU A 232 -7.65 22.45 6.11
CA GLU A 232 -7.90 22.76 7.52
C GLU A 232 -9.28 22.27 7.99
N GLU A 233 -10.33 22.59 7.24
CA GLU A 233 -11.71 22.20 7.59
C GLU A 233 -11.87 20.67 7.64
N VAL A 234 -11.26 19.94 6.71
CA VAL A 234 -11.38 18.48 6.62
C VAL A 234 -10.52 17.81 7.68
N ILE A 235 -9.27 18.26 7.82
CA ILE A 235 -8.27 17.63 8.68
C ILE A 235 -8.51 17.97 10.14
N HIS A 236 -8.72 19.25 10.46
CA HIS A 236 -8.84 19.73 11.84
C HIS A 236 -10.28 19.99 12.25
N GLY A 237 -11.10 20.55 11.36
CA GLY A 237 -12.53 20.78 11.63
C GLY A 237 -13.30 19.46 11.78
N CYS A 238 -13.18 18.57 10.79
CA CYS A 238 -13.83 17.26 10.81
C CYS A 238 -12.96 16.15 11.43
N LYS A 239 -11.72 16.47 11.84
CA LYS A 239 -10.76 15.53 12.45
C LYS A 239 -10.46 14.29 11.59
N VAL A 240 -10.43 14.46 10.27
CA VAL A 240 -10.12 13.38 9.32
C VAL A 240 -8.68 13.53 8.82
N TRP A 241 -7.75 12.80 9.43
CA TRP A 241 -6.31 12.92 9.11
C TRP A 241 -5.97 12.48 7.68
N ASP A 242 -6.61 11.43 7.19
CA ASP A 242 -6.34 10.84 5.87
C ASP A 242 -7.63 10.72 5.03
N PRO A 243 -8.24 11.85 4.62
CA PRO A 243 -9.55 11.86 3.98
C PRO A 243 -9.52 11.12 2.64
N LYS A 244 -10.48 10.20 2.47
CA LYS A 244 -10.65 9.43 1.24
C LYS A 244 -11.81 9.99 0.43
N PHE A 245 -11.46 10.58 -0.70
CA PHE A 245 -12.40 11.04 -1.70
C PHE A 245 -12.30 10.13 -2.91
N HIS A 246 -13.43 9.58 -3.33
CA HIS A 246 -13.60 8.76 -4.52
C HIS A 246 -14.44 9.55 -5.54
N MET A 247 -14.00 9.57 -6.79
CA MET A 247 -14.68 10.30 -7.85
C MET A 247 -14.53 9.60 -9.20
N ARG A 248 -15.30 10.04 -10.18
CA ARG A 248 -15.18 9.60 -11.58
C ARG A 248 -14.68 10.76 -12.42
N THR A 249 -13.73 10.50 -13.32
CA THR A 249 -13.24 11.55 -14.21
C THR A 249 -14.34 11.94 -15.21
N PRO A 250 -14.61 13.23 -15.44
CA PRO A 250 -15.63 13.65 -16.41
C PRO A 250 -15.32 13.23 -17.86
N SER A 251 -14.04 13.05 -18.19
CA SER A 251 -13.59 12.77 -19.56
C SER A 251 -13.77 11.31 -19.97
N TYR A 252 -13.53 10.37 -19.06
CA TYR A 252 -13.42 8.93 -19.39
C TYR A 252 -14.13 8.00 -18.40
N ASP A 253 -14.82 8.56 -17.40
CA ASP A 253 -15.46 7.82 -16.30
C ASP A 253 -14.47 6.90 -15.54
N ASP A 254 -13.19 7.27 -15.51
CA ASP A 254 -12.18 6.50 -14.81
C ASP A 254 -12.30 6.75 -13.30
N PHE A 255 -12.09 5.69 -12.51
CA PHE A 255 -12.12 5.80 -11.06
C PHE A 255 -10.88 6.53 -10.57
N ALA A 256 -11.11 7.65 -9.88
CA ALA A 256 -10.09 8.51 -9.30
C ALA A 256 -10.24 8.56 -7.78
N ARG A 257 -9.12 8.64 -7.06
CA ARG A 257 -9.16 8.76 -5.59
C ARG A 257 -7.99 9.53 -5.00
N THR A 258 -8.23 10.09 -3.82
CA THR A 258 -7.13 10.53 -2.94
C THR A 258 -6.51 9.32 -2.22
N PHE A 259 -5.21 9.38 -2.02
CA PHE A 259 -4.47 8.34 -1.32
C PHE A 259 -3.31 8.92 -0.52
N CYS A 260 -3.12 8.38 0.70
CA CYS A 260 -2.03 8.73 1.61
C CYS A 260 -1.93 10.25 1.81
N VAL A 261 -2.99 10.89 2.32
CA VAL A 261 -2.99 12.34 2.60
C VAL A 261 -2.10 12.61 3.80
N CYS A 262 -1.13 13.51 3.68
CA CYS A 262 -0.12 13.85 4.68
C CYS A 262 -0.27 15.34 5.05
N PRO A 263 -1.06 15.66 6.09
CA PRO A 263 -1.19 17.01 6.64
C PRO A 263 0.16 17.58 7.08
N SER A 264 0.43 18.85 6.77
CA SER A 264 1.71 19.54 7.04
C SER A 264 2.94 18.70 6.71
N GLY A 265 2.84 17.85 5.69
CA GLY A 265 3.81 16.82 5.36
C GLY A 265 4.77 17.25 4.26
N PHE A 266 5.60 16.31 3.81
CA PHE A 266 6.60 16.53 2.77
C PHE A 266 6.40 15.54 1.64
N VAL A 267 6.58 16.00 0.41
CA VAL A 267 6.74 15.14 -0.75
C VAL A 267 8.15 14.55 -0.72
N VAL A 268 8.25 13.25 -1.00
CA VAL A 268 9.53 12.53 -1.02
C VAL A 268 9.70 11.70 -2.27
N ARG A 269 10.96 11.44 -2.61
CA ARG A 269 11.35 10.49 -3.64
C ARG A 269 11.33 9.08 -3.06
N GLU A 270 10.46 8.22 -3.56
CA GLU A 270 10.39 6.80 -3.15
C GLU A 270 11.07 5.90 -4.20
N PRO A 271 12.12 5.15 -3.85
CA PRO A 271 12.76 4.21 -4.77
C PRO A 271 11.92 2.94 -4.96
N TYR A 272 11.78 2.47 -6.20
CA TYR A 272 11.09 1.22 -6.55
C TYR A 272 12.03 0.08 -7.00
N GLY A 273 13.33 0.37 -7.14
CA GLY A 273 14.36 -0.58 -7.62
C GLY A 273 14.85 -0.23 -9.03
N ASP A 274 15.98 -0.82 -9.45
CA ASP A 274 16.61 -0.62 -10.77
C ASP A 274 16.84 0.87 -11.15
N GLY A 275 17.12 1.71 -10.15
CA GLY A 275 17.31 3.15 -10.32
C GLY A 275 16.01 3.94 -10.58
N LEU A 276 14.86 3.28 -10.63
CA LEU A 276 13.55 3.92 -10.75
C LEU A 276 13.04 4.38 -9.39
N PHE A 277 12.30 5.48 -9.42
CA PHE A 277 11.65 6.09 -8.26
C PHE A 277 10.34 6.76 -8.67
N GLY A 278 9.46 6.99 -7.72
CA GLY A 278 8.28 7.86 -7.88
C GLY A 278 8.19 8.90 -6.78
N ALA A 279 7.07 9.61 -6.76
CA ALA A 279 6.74 10.58 -5.72
C ALA A 279 5.81 9.94 -4.68
N ASN A 280 6.18 10.05 -3.41
CA ASN A 280 5.36 9.68 -2.28
C ASN A 280 5.30 10.86 -1.29
N GLY A 281 4.73 10.66 -0.12
CA GLY A 281 4.75 11.67 0.93
C GLY A 281 4.66 11.04 2.31
N HIS A 282 5.08 11.81 3.29
CA HIS A 282 5.07 11.46 4.71
C HIS A 282 4.83 12.72 5.54
N SER A 283 4.41 12.53 6.79
CA SER A 283 4.30 13.57 7.80
C SER A 283 5.19 13.18 8.98
N MET A 284 5.83 14.17 9.60
CA MET A 284 6.63 13.98 10.82
C MET A 284 5.92 14.68 11.97
N LYS A 285 6.04 14.15 13.19
CA LYS A 285 5.37 14.73 14.36
C LYS A 285 5.97 16.09 14.74
N ASP A 286 7.29 16.19 14.69
CA ASP A 286 8.04 17.35 15.20
C ASP A 286 8.49 18.33 14.12
N THR A 287 8.35 17.96 12.85
CA THR A 287 8.75 18.79 11.71
C THR A 287 7.58 18.90 10.74
N LYS A 288 7.11 20.14 10.54
CA LYS A 288 5.93 20.45 9.73
C LYS A 288 6.30 21.34 8.56
N SER A 289 5.70 21.08 7.41
CA SER A 289 5.66 22.04 6.30
C SER A 289 4.43 22.95 6.44
N GLY A 290 4.26 23.90 5.51
CA GLY A 290 3.01 24.66 5.37
C GLY A 290 2.06 24.05 4.33
N ASN A 291 2.32 22.82 3.88
CA ASN A 291 1.56 22.15 2.83
C ASN A 291 0.99 20.82 3.29
N THR A 292 -0.26 20.58 2.90
CA THR A 292 -0.83 19.24 2.90
C THR A 292 -0.56 18.62 1.54
N ASN A 293 -0.06 17.38 1.52
CA ASN A 293 0.17 16.66 0.27
C ASN A 293 -0.59 15.33 0.21
N PHE A 294 -1.00 14.91 -0.98
CA PHE A 294 -1.70 13.64 -1.18
C PHE A 294 -1.46 13.11 -2.59
N ALA A 295 -1.59 11.81 -2.79
CA ALA A 295 -1.64 11.25 -4.13
C ALA A 295 -3.05 11.37 -4.69
N LEU A 296 -3.18 11.87 -5.92
CA LEU A 296 -4.40 11.80 -6.72
C LEU A 296 -4.16 10.74 -7.80
N LEU A 297 -4.88 9.62 -7.70
CA LEU A 297 -4.61 8.42 -8.47
C LEU A 297 -5.81 8.04 -9.33
N ILE A 298 -5.54 7.60 -10.55
CA ILE A 298 -6.48 6.92 -11.44
C ILE A 298 -6.21 5.42 -11.40
N ARG A 299 -7.28 4.63 -11.31
CA ARG A 299 -7.19 3.17 -11.41
C ARG A 299 -7.18 2.73 -12.87
N VAL A 300 -6.08 2.10 -13.27
CA VAL A 300 -5.90 1.52 -14.60
C VAL A 300 -6.00 0.00 -14.50
N SER A 301 -6.94 -0.58 -15.24
CA SER A 301 -7.06 -2.01 -15.46
C SER A 301 -6.70 -2.29 -16.91
N LEU A 302 -5.88 -3.32 -17.15
CA LEU A 302 -5.58 -3.75 -18.51
C LEU A 302 -6.28 -5.09 -18.78
N THR A 303 -6.82 -5.22 -19.98
CA THR A 303 -7.55 -6.40 -20.46
C THR A 303 -6.80 -7.01 -21.64
N GLN A 304 -7.40 -7.95 -22.36
CA GLN A 304 -6.74 -8.58 -23.50
C GLN A 304 -6.39 -7.57 -24.62
N PRO A 305 -5.25 -7.75 -25.32
CA PRO A 305 -4.23 -8.80 -25.14
C PRO A 305 -3.16 -8.47 -24.07
N LEU A 306 -3.18 -7.28 -23.45
CA LEU A 306 -2.14 -6.81 -22.53
C LEU A 306 -2.59 -6.99 -21.07
N GLU A 307 -2.09 -7.99 -20.37
CA GLU A 307 -2.49 -8.25 -18.98
C GLU A 307 -1.51 -7.69 -17.95
N ASN A 308 -0.26 -7.38 -18.32
CA ASN A 308 0.79 -7.02 -17.35
C ASN A 308 0.75 -5.54 -16.95
N THR A 309 -0.13 -5.19 -16.02
CA THR A 309 -0.26 -3.84 -15.43
C THR A 309 1.04 -3.37 -14.77
N THR A 310 1.84 -4.28 -14.20
CA THR A 310 3.14 -3.96 -13.60
C THR A 310 4.13 -3.38 -14.61
N SER A 311 4.24 -4.00 -15.79
CA SER A 311 5.13 -3.54 -16.87
C SER A 311 4.69 -2.17 -17.39
N TYR A 312 3.38 -1.97 -17.49
CA TYR A 312 2.80 -0.69 -17.88
C TYR A 312 3.12 0.43 -16.87
N GLY A 313 2.91 0.20 -15.57
CA GLY A 313 3.28 1.15 -14.53
C GLY A 313 4.78 1.48 -14.51
N ARG A 314 5.64 0.47 -14.73
CA ARG A 314 7.09 0.66 -14.83
C ARG A 314 7.46 1.55 -16.02
N ALA A 315 6.83 1.36 -17.17
CA ALA A 315 7.09 2.18 -18.36
C ALA A 315 6.77 3.65 -18.11
N ILE A 316 5.65 3.95 -17.44
CA ILE A 316 5.26 5.31 -17.04
C ILE A 316 6.30 5.92 -16.09
N VAL A 317 6.70 5.19 -15.05
CA VAL A 317 7.73 5.65 -14.09
C VAL A 317 9.06 5.92 -14.79
N GLN A 318 9.48 5.03 -15.69
CA GLN A 318 10.72 5.19 -16.44
C GLN A 318 10.67 6.45 -17.31
N LEU A 319 9.57 6.67 -18.03
CA LEU A 319 9.37 7.85 -18.86
C LEU A 319 9.39 9.13 -18.01
N ALA A 320 8.69 9.17 -16.89
CA ALA A 320 8.69 10.29 -15.96
C ALA A 320 10.10 10.62 -15.44
N ASN A 321 10.87 9.61 -15.07
CA ASN A 321 12.24 9.77 -14.57
C ASN A 321 13.20 10.25 -15.66
N THR A 322 13.04 9.78 -16.91
CA THR A 322 13.80 10.26 -18.06
C THR A 322 13.51 11.74 -18.33
N LEU A 323 12.23 12.12 -18.41
CA LEU A 323 11.82 13.51 -18.65
C LEU A 323 12.26 14.45 -17.52
N GLY A 324 12.30 13.95 -16.29
CA GLY A 324 12.78 14.70 -15.13
C GLY A 324 14.31 14.76 -15.00
N GLY A 325 15.08 14.15 -15.90
CA GLY A 325 16.54 14.09 -15.79
C GLY A 325 17.01 13.39 -14.52
N HIS A 326 16.37 12.27 -14.19
CA HIS A 326 16.57 11.50 -12.94
C HIS A 326 16.23 12.23 -11.65
N LYS A 327 15.35 13.24 -11.73
CA LYS A 327 14.64 13.86 -10.60
C LYS A 327 13.13 13.81 -10.82
N PRO A 328 12.31 13.85 -9.77
CA PRO A 328 10.86 13.96 -9.93
C PRO A 328 10.47 15.20 -10.75
N LEU A 329 9.49 15.06 -11.62
CA LEU A 329 8.91 16.18 -12.35
C LEU A 329 8.00 17.01 -11.44
N ILE A 330 8.12 18.34 -11.53
CA ILE A 330 7.18 19.27 -10.89
C ILE A 330 6.52 20.17 -11.92
N GLN A 331 5.21 20.37 -11.77
CA GLN A 331 4.43 21.26 -12.61
C GLN A 331 3.34 21.92 -11.77
N ARG A 332 3.20 23.24 -11.87
CA ARG A 332 2.09 23.94 -11.20
C ARG A 332 0.79 23.69 -11.97
N LEU A 333 -0.33 23.54 -11.24
CA LEU A 333 -1.65 23.24 -11.82
C LEU A 333 -2.06 24.22 -12.93
N GLY A 334 -1.76 25.51 -12.76
CA GLY A 334 -2.08 26.53 -13.76
C GLY A 334 -1.33 26.37 -15.09
N ASP A 335 -0.14 25.77 -15.10
CA ASP A 335 0.61 25.49 -16.32
C ASP A 335 0.14 24.17 -16.96
N LEU A 336 -0.18 23.16 -16.14
CA LEU A 336 -0.81 21.92 -16.60
C LEU A 336 -2.12 22.21 -17.36
N ARG A 337 -3.00 23.04 -16.79
CA ARG A 337 -4.26 23.47 -17.43
C ARG A 337 -4.07 24.29 -18.72
N ARG A 338 -2.89 24.87 -18.92
CA ARG A 338 -2.54 25.64 -20.13
C ARG A 338 -1.69 24.83 -21.10
N HIS A 339 -1.59 23.52 -20.91
CA HIS A 339 -0.81 22.60 -21.75
C HIS A 339 0.62 23.08 -21.97
N ARG A 340 1.28 23.52 -20.89
CA ARG A 340 2.65 24.01 -20.97
C ARG A 340 3.50 23.54 -19.79
N ARG A 341 4.79 23.40 -20.06
CA ARG A 341 5.84 23.18 -19.08
C ARG A 341 5.90 24.26 -17.99
N SER A 342 6.16 23.86 -16.75
CA SER A 342 6.56 24.77 -15.67
C SER A 342 8.05 25.09 -15.71
N THR A 343 8.41 26.29 -15.27
CA THR A 343 9.80 26.73 -15.00
C THR A 343 9.88 27.24 -13.56
N TRP A 344 11.09 27.35 -12.98
CA TRP A 344 11.26 27.92 -11.63
C TRP A 344 10.63 29.32 -11.53
N GLN A 345 10.89 30.21 -12.49
CA GLN A 345 10.27 31.54 -12.54
C GLN A 345 8.73 31.52 -12.51
N ARG A 346 8.08 30.47 -13.01
CA ARG A 346 6.62 30.31 -12.97
C ARG A 346 6.14 29.70 -11.66
N ILE A 347 6.91 28.76 -11.11
CA ILE A 347 6.66 28.12 -9.82
C ILE A 347 6.80 29.14 -8.69
N ASP A 348 7.80 30.01 -8.73
CA ASP A 348 8.04 31.05 -7.72
C ASP A 348 6.92 32.12 -7.67
N ARG A 349 6.03 32.14 -8.65
CA ARG A 349 4.80 32.98 -8.66
C ARG A 349 3.60 32.28 -8.04
N SER A 350 3.77 31.04 -7.55
CA SER A 350 2.74 30.26 -6.86
C SER A 350 2.66 30.66 -5.39
N HIS A 351 1.47 30.54 -4.81
CA HIS A 351 1.29 30.63 -3.35
C HIS A 351 1.75 29.36 -2.61
N VAL A 352 2.02 28.28 -3.36
CA VAL A 352 2.53 27.00 -2.84
C VAL A 352 4.00 26.88 -3.19
N ALA A 353 4.85 26.85 -2.17
CA ALA A 353 6.27 26.51 -2.32
C ALA A 353 6.43 24.98 -2.20
N PRO A 354 7.15 24.32 -3.12
CA PRO A 354 7.30 22.87 -3.06
C PRO A 354 8.13 22.43 -1.86
N THR A 355 7.68 21.38 -1.17
CA THR A 355 8.42 20.79 -0.05
C THR A 355 9.62 19.99 -0.52
N LEU A 356 9.52 19.31 -1.68
CA LEU A 356 10.65 18.65 -2.33
C LEU A 356 11.36 19.60 -3.29
N ARG A 357 12.61 19.96 -2.98
CA ARG A 357 13.41 20.88 -3.83
C ARG A 357 14.27 20.17 -4.87
N ASP A 358 14.61 18.90 -4.66
CA ASP A 358 15.34 18.10 -5.64
C ASP A 358 14.40 17.57 -6.74
N VAL A 359 13.90 18.50 -7.57
CA VAL A 359 12.91 18.25 -8.63
C VAL A 359 13.27 19.01 -9.91
N THR A 360 12.67 18.60 -11.03
CA THR A 360 12.83 19.25 -12.33
C THR A 360 11.51 19.86 -12.79
N PRO A 361 11.43 21.20 -12.95
CA PRO A 361 10.27 21.84 -13.57
C PRO A 361 10.05 21.32 -14.99
N GLY A 362 8.86 20.82 -15.26
CA GLY A 362 8.58 20.06 -16.48
C GLY A 362 7.13 20.10 -16.91
N ASP A 363 6.82 19.21 -17.85
CA ASP A 363 5.46 18.91 -18.27
C ASP A 363 5.15 17.46 -17.93
N ILE A 364 4.34 17.26 -16.88
CA ILE A 364 3.98 15.93 -16.38
C ILE A 364 3.11 15.21 -17.41
N SER A 365 2.33 15.93 -18.22
CA SER A 365 1.45 15.32 -19.22
C SER A 365 2.19 14.53 -20.31
N MET A 366 3.50 14.78 -20.48
CA MET A 366 4.34 14.00 -21.39
C MET A 366 4.67 12.59 -20.87
N ALA A 367 4.55 12.36 -19.56
CA ALA A 367 4.86 11.07 -18.93
C ALA A 367 3.63 10.15 -18.83
N TYR A 368 2.43 10.73 -18.87
CA TYR A 368 1.18 10.01 -18.69
C TYR A 368 0.46 9.84 -20.03
N PRO A 369 -0.17 8.68 -20.28
CA PRO A 369 -1.10 8.54 -21.39
C PRO A 369 -2.25 9.55 -21.24
N GLN A 370 -2.76 10.08 -22.36
CA GLN A 370 -3.80 11.12 -22.41
C GLN A 370 -5.07 10.84 -21.58
N ARG A 371 -5.33 9.55 -21.28
CA ARG A 371 -6.46 9.10 -20.45
C ARG A 371 -6.23 9.25 -18.94
N THR A 372 -4.99 9.48 -18.50
CA THR A 372 -4.54 9.33 -17.11
C THR A 372 -4.26 10.67 -16.44
#